data_AF-A0A0M3JM50-F1
#
_entry.id   AF-A0A0M3JM50-F1
#
_cell.length_a   1.000
_cell.length_b   1.000
_cell.length_c   1.000
_cell.angle_alpha   90.00
_cell.angle_beta   90.00
_cell.angle_gamma   90.00
#
_symmetry.space_group_name_H-M   'P 1'
#
loop_
_entity.id
_entity.type
_entity.pdbx_description
1 polymer ?
#
loop_
_entity_poly.entity_id
_entity_poly.type
_entity_poly.pdbx_seq_one_letter_code
_entity_poly.pdbx_strand_id
1 'polypeptide(L)'
;MDPPAPETLMRALEMLNYLAAIDDNGELTQLGSLMAEFPLDPQLAKMVIASTELNCSNEILSITAMLSVPQCFVRPAETKKAADEAKARFAHIDGDHLTLLNVYHAFKQS
;
A
#
# COMPACT_ATOMS: atom_id res chain seq x y z
N MET A 1 -21.51 -2.59 19.84
CA MET A 1 -20.35 -3.29 19.25
C MET A 1 -20.79 -4.71 19.02
N ASP A 2 -21.38 -4.96 17.86
CA ASP A 2 -21.80 -6.30 17.47
C ASP A 2 -20.55 -7.08 17.05
N PRO A 3 -20.34 -8.29 17.58
CA PRO A 3 -19.19 -9.09 17.22
C PRO A 3 -19.25 -9.42 15.72
N PRO A 4 -18.13 -9.30 14.99
CA PRO A 4 -18.09 -9.70 13.59
C PRO A 4 -18.38 -11.20 13.46
N ALA A 5 -18.79 -11.63 12.27
CA ALA A 5 -18.99 -13.04 11.99
C ALA A 5 -17.70 -13.84 12.27
N PRO A 6 -17.77 -15.03 12.91
CA PRO A 6 -16.60 -15.84 13.22
C PRO A 6 -15.69 -16.11 12.01
N GLU A 7 -16.30 -16.29 10.83
CA GLU A 7 -15.59 -16.49 9.56
C GLU A 7 -14.72 -15.28 9.17
N THR A 8 -15.19 -14.06 9.45
CA THR A 8 -14.42 -12.84 9.18
C THR A 8 -13.19 -12.76 10.08
N LEU A 9 -13.35 -13.15 11.34
CA LEU A 9 -12.25 -13.21 12.30
C LEU A 9 -11.21 -14.26 11.89
N MET A 10 -11.66 -15.46 11.52
CA MET A 10 -10.77 -16.53 11.04
C MET A 10 -9.97 -16.09 9.82
N ARG A 11 -10.62 -15.46 8.83
CA ARG A 11 -9.93 -14.96 7.63
C ARG A 11 -8.89 -13.89 7.94
N ALA A 12 -9.16 -13.02 8.91
CA ALA A 12 -8.20 -12.00 9.36
C ALA A 12 -6.98 -12.64 10.04
N LEU A 13 -7.20 -13.66 10.88
CA LEU A 13 -6.11 -14.41 11.52
C LEU A 13 -5.27 -15.17 10.50
N GLU A 14 -5.90 -15.86 9.55
CA GLU A 14 -5.19 -16.53 8.45
C GLU A 14 -4.33 -15.53 7.66
N MET A 15 -4.88 -14.37 7.32
CA MET A 15 -4.14 -13.33 6.61
C MET A 15 -2.93 -12.82 7.41
N LEU A 16 -3.07 -12.61 8.73
CA LEU A 16 -1.96 -12.22 9.59
C LEU A 16 -0.90 -13.32 9.69
N ASN A 17 -1.30 -14.59 9.72
CA ASN A 17 -0.38 -15.72 9.71
C ASN A 17 0.39 -15.80 8.38
N TYR A 18 -0.29 -15.64 7.23
CA TYR A 18 0.37 -15.57 5.91
C TYR A 18 1.35 -14.40 5.79
N LEU A 19 1.07 -13.29 6.49
CA LEU A 19 1.99 -12.17 6.58
C LEU A 19 3.15 -12.41 7.55
N ALA A 20 3.17 -13.54 8.27
CA ALA A 20 4.11 -13.84 9.35
C ALA A 20 4.05 -12.81 10.50
N ALA A 21 2.89 -12.16 10.68
CA ALA A 21 2.65 -11.22 11.76
C ALA A 21 2.30 -11.94 13.07
N ILE A 22 1.68 -13.11 12.98
CA ILE A 22 1.40 -14.00 14.11
C ILE A 22 2.00 -15.38 13.85
N ASP A 23 2.22 -16.15 14.92
CA ASP A 23 2.63 -17.55 14.85
C ASP A 23 1.42 -18.52 14.85
N ASP A 24 1.68 -19.82 14.74
CA ASP A 24 0.64 -20.87 14.74
C ASP A 24 -0.12 -20.98 16.07
N ASN A 25 0.42 -20.41 17.16
CA ASN A 25 -0.24 -20.33 18.46
C ASN A 25 -1.09 -19.06 18.60
N GLY A 26 -1.03 -18.14 17.62
CA GLY A 26 -1.72 -16.86 17.62
C GLY A 26 -0.98 -15.74 18.35
N GLU A 27 0.29 -15.91 18.69
CA GLU A 27 1.13 -14.89 19.31
C GLU A 27 1.78 -13.97 18.27
N LEU A 28 1.97 -12.70 18.62
CA LEU A 28 2.64 -11.72 17.75
C LEU A 28 4.11 -12.07 17.56
N THR A 29 4.56 -12.14 16.32
CA THR A 29 5.98 -12.27 16.00
C THR A 29 6.71 -10.93 16.18
N GLN A 30 8.04 -10.94 16.10
CA GLN A 30 8.83 -9.70 16.08
C GLN A 30 8.47 -8.82 14.87
N LEU A 31 8.22 -9.43 13.70
CA LEU A 31 7.73 -8.74 12.52
C LEU A 31 6.33 -8.15 12.77
N GLY A 32 5.42 -8.91 13.36
CA GLY A 32 4.06 -8.45 13.68
C GLY A 32 4.04 -7.31 14.68
N SER A 33 4.92 -7.35 15.69
CA SER A 33 5.09 -6.26 16.66
C SER A 33 5.54 -4.97 15.97
N LEU A 34 6.51 -5.06 15.05
CA LEU A 34 6.96 -3.92 14.26
C LEU A 34 5.86 -3.41 13.32
N MET A 35 5.11 -4.31 12.68
CA MET A 35 3.96 -3.95 11.83
C MET A 35 2.88 -3.19 12.61
N ALA A 36 2.64 -3.58 13.87
CA ALA A 36 1.64 -2.95 14.74
C ALA A 36 1.99 -1.51 15.13
N GLU A 37 3.25 -1.09 15.00
CA GLU A 37 3.66 0.31 15.23
C GLU A 37 3.29 1.25 14.08
N PHE A 38 3.01 0.71 12.88
CA PHE A 38 2.65 1.51 11.72
C PHE A 38 1.14 1.72 11.63
N PRO A 39 0.67 2.96 11.38
CA PRO A 39 -0.75 3.25 11.14
C PRO A 39 -1.13 2.89 9.68
N LEU A 40 -0.81 1.67 9.26
CA LEU A 40 -0.98 1.17 7.90
C LEU A 40 -1.69 -0.18 7.92
N ASP A 41 -2.28 -0.56 6.80
CA ASP A 41 -2.76 -1.92 6.61
C ASP A 41 -1.60 -2.93 6.75
N PRO A 42 -1.81 -4.11 7.34
CA PRO A 42 -0.75 -5.10 7.58
C PRO A 42 0.07 -5.45 6.32
N GLN A 43 -0.56 -5.48 5.14
CA GLN A 43 0.14 -5.74 3.88
C GLN A 43 1.14 -4.62 3.53
N LEU A 44 0.74 -3.36 3.71
CA LEU A 44 1.57 -2.21 3.44
C LEU A 44 2.68 -2.05 4.49
N ALA A 45 2.36 -2.29 5.77
CA ALA A 45 3.34 -2.30 6.84
C ALA A 45 4.45 -3.33 6.57
N LYS A 46 4.08 -4.57 6.19
CA LYS A 46 5.04 -5.61 5.80
C LYS A 46 5.89 -5.19 4.60
N MET A 47 5.27 -4.58 3.59
CA MET A 47 5.98 -4.10 2.39
C MET A 47 7.04 -3.05 2.75
N VAL A 48 6.70 -2.08 3.61
CA VAL A 48 7.65 -1.06 4.09
C VAL A 48 8.78 -1.69 4.89
N ILE A 49 8.49 -2.63 5.79
CA ILE A 49 9.53 -3.31 6.59
C ILE A 49 10.47 -4.11 5.67
N ALA A 50 9.94 -4.92 4.76
CA ALA A 50 10.73 -5.73 3.84
C ALA A 50 11.58 -4.89 2.86
N SER A 51 11.14 -3.66 2.54
CA SER A 51 11.89 -2.75 1.66
C SER A 51 13.27 -2.38 2.22
N THR A 52 13.44 -2.43 3.54
CA THR A 52 14.72 -2.10 4.20
C THR A 52 15.82 -3.09 3.86
N GLU A 53 15.46 -4.37 3.70
CA GLU A 53 16.38 -5.44 3.30
C GLU A 53 16.71 -5.38 1.80
N LEU A 54 15.78 -4.86 0.99
CA LEU A 54 15.91 -4.73 -0.47
C LEU A 54 16.51 -3.39 -0.93
N ASN A 55 16.88 -2.50 0.00
CA ASN A 55 17.43 -1.17 -0.27
C ASN A 55 16.54 -0.28 -1.17
N CYS A 56 15.22 -0.44 -1.10
CA CYS A 56 14.24 0.33 -1.88
C CYS A 56 13.21 1.07 -1.00
N SER A 57 13.60 1.41 0.22
CA SER A 57 12.69 2.00 1.21
C SER A 57 12.13 3.35 0.82
N ASN A 58 12.87 4.19 0.11
CA ASN A 58 12.38 5.51 -0.30
C ASN A 58 11.24 5.40 -1.32
N GLU A 59 11.40 4.51 -2.30
CA GLU A 59 10.42 4.25 -3.34
C GLU A 59 9.17 3.60 -2.75
N ILE A 60 9.35 2.58 -1.90
CA ILE A 60 8.24 1.88 -1.24
C ILE A 60 7.48 2.78 -0.28
N LEU A 61 8.16 3.64 0.47
CA LEU A 61 7.50 4.61 1.34
C LEU A 61 6.66 5.59 0.53
N SER A 62 7.18 6.07 -0.60
CA SER A 62 6.46 6.98 -1.51
C SER A 62 5.23 6.30 -2.11
N ILE A 63 5.37 5.06 -2.59
CA ILE A 63 4.24 4.28 -3.12
C ILE A 63 3.19 4.04 -2.04
N THR A 64 3.61 3.66 -0.83
CA THR A 64 2.71 3.43 0.30
C THR A 64 1.93 4.69 0.65
N ALA A 65 2.60 5.84 0.73
CA ALA A 65 1.96 7.13 0.98
C ALA A 65 0.92 7.48 -0.10
N MET A 66 1.24 7.22 -1.37
CA MET A 66 0.31 7.46 -2.50
C MET A 66 -0.89 6.51 -2.51
N LEU A 67 -0.77 5.31 -1.93
CA LEU A 67 -1.87 4.35 -1.79
C LEU A 67 -2.77 4.66 -0.58
N SER A 68 -2.21 5.29 0.47
CA SER A 68 -2.96 5.68 1.67
C SER A 68 -3.83 6.92 1.49
N VAL A 69 -3.72 7.62 0.36
CA VAL A 69 -4.51 8.81 0.02
C VAL A 69 -5.54 8.52 -1.07
N PRO A 70 -6.61 9.35 -1.20
CA PRO A 70 -7.53 9.25 -2.32
C PRO A 70 -6.82 9.33 -3.68
N GLN A 71 -7.40 8.69 -4.68
CA GLN A 71 -6.80 8.60 -6.02
C GLN A 71 -6.50 9.99 -6.60
N CYS A 72 -5.22 10.21 -6.93
CA CYS A 72 -4.73 11.50 -7.41
C CYS A 72 -5.19 11.86 -8.84
N PHE A 73 -5.59 10.86 -9.63
CA PHE A 73 -6.06 11.06 -11.00
C PHE A 73 -7.55 11.41 -11.02
N VAL A 74 -7.87 12.65 -11.36
CA VAL A 74 -9.25 13.10 -11.56
C VAL A 74 -9.66 12.86 -13.02
N ARG A 75 -10.83 12.25 -13.24
CA ARG A 75 -11.35 11.95 -14.57
C ARG A 75 -12.78 12.50 -14.77
N PRO A 76 -12.94 13.81 -15.02
CA PRO A 76 -14.25 14.42 -15.24
C PRO A 76 -14.89 13.91 -16.52
N ALA A 77 -16.23 13.82 -16.55
CA ALA A 77 -16.92 13.24 -17.70
C ALA A 77 -16.78 14.07 -18.99
N GLU A 78 -16.67 15.39 -18.84
CA GLU A 78 -16.56 16.37 -19.93
C GLU A 78 -15.15 16.40 -20.54
N THR A 79 -14.11 16.10 -19.76
CA THR A 79 -12.70 16.21 -20.16
C THR A 79 -11.94 14.89 -20.08
N LYS A 80 -12.64 13.74 -20.27
CA LYS A 80 -12.05 12.39 -20.18
C LYS A 80 -10.77 12.22 -21.02
N LYS A 81 -10.79 12.67 -22.28
CA LYS A 81 -9.62 12.54 -23.18
C LYS A 81 -8.38 13.27 -22.64
N ALA A 82 -8.54 14.51 -22.20
CA ALA A 82 -7.44 15.31 -21.65
C ALA A 82 -6.91 14.71 -20.34
N ALA A 83 -7.79 14.18 -19.48
CA ALA A 83 -7.39 13.50 -18.26
C ALA A 83 -6.61 12.20 -18.54
N ASP A 84 -7.06 11.41 -19.53
CA ASP A 84 -6.40 10.17 -19.93
C ASP A 84 -5.01 10.47 -20.55
N GLU A 85 -4.89 11.53 -21.36
CA GLU A 85 -3.60 12.01 -21.89
C GLU A 85 -2.66 12.51 -20.78
N ALA A 86 -3.18 13.22 -19.78
CA ALA A 86 -2.38 13.69 -18.65
C ALA A 86 -1.86 12.50 -17.82
N LYS A 87 -2.71 11.50 -17.54
CA LYS A 87 -2.30 10.27 -16.86
C LYS A 87 -1.23 9.51 -17.66
N ALA A 88 -1.38 9.44 -18.99
CA ALA A 88 -0.44 8.74 -19.87
C ALA A 88 0.99 9.32 -19.81
N ARG A 89 1.16 10.61 -19.49
CA ARG A 89 2.50 11.24 -19.34
C ARG A 89 3.30 10.70 -18.16
N PHE A 90 2.62 10.21 -17.12
CA PHE A 90 3.26 9.65 -15.92
C PHE A 90 3.24 8.12 -15.92
N ALA A 91 2.56 7.51 -16.89
CA ALA A 91 2.38 6.06 -16.96
C ALA A 91 3.74 5.36 -17.10
N HIS A 92 3.93 4.34 -16.27
CA HIS A 92 5.10 3.47 -16.31
C HIS A 92 4.71 2.12 -16.92
N ILE A 93 5.57 1.57 -17.80
CA ILE A 93 5.30 0.30 -18.49
C ILE A 93 5.19 -0.87 -17.52
N ASP A 94 5.98 -0.85 -16.45
CA ASP A 94 6.02 -1.92 -15.44
C ASP A 94 4.88 -1.84 -14.40
N GLY A 95 3.98 -0.83 -14.46
CA GLY A 95 2.72 -0.86 -13.72
C GLY A 95 2.27 0.44 -13.05
N ASP A 96 1.09 0.37 -12.41
CA ASP A 96 0.42 1.52 -11.79
C ASP A 96 1.13 2.03 -10.52
N HIS A 97 1.78 1.17 -9.74
CA HIS A 97 2.54 1.63 -8.55
C HIS A 97 3.72 2.53 -8.94
N LEU A 98 4.43 2.19 -10.01
CA LEU A 98 5.52 3.01 -10.54
C LEU A 98 4.98 4.28 -11.22
N THR A 99 3.79 4.21 -11.80
CA THR A 99 3.06 5.40 -12.27
C THR A 99 2.78 6.38 -11.12
N LEU A 100 2.33 5.88 -9.95
CA LEU A 100 2.13 6.72 -8.75
C LEU A 100 3.45 7.30 -8.23
N LEU A 101 4.53 6.53 -8.27
CA LEU A 101 5.87 7.00 -7.89
C LEU A 101 6.34 8.15 -8.80
N ASN A 102 6.14 8.02 -10.11
CA ASN A 102 6.44 9.08 -11.09
C ASN A 102 5.68 10.37 -10.80
N VAL A 103 4.38 10.26 -10.49
CA VAL A 103 3.55 11.41 -10.10
C VAL A 103 4.10 12.09 -8.84
N TYR A 104 4.45 11.31 -7.81
CA TYR A 104 5.00 11.84 -6.57
C TYR A 104 6.34 12.58 -6.81
N HIS A 105 7.24 11.99 -7.61
CA HIS A 105 8.51 12.62 -7.97
C HIS A 105 8.32 13.90 -8.77
N ALA A 106 7.41 13.90 -9.75
CA ALA A 106 7.08 15.08 -10.54
C ALA A 106 6.52 16.21 -9.65
N PHE A 107 5.63 15.88 -8.71
CA PHE A 107 5.08 16.84 -7.76
C PHE A 107 6.16 17.43 -6.84
N LYS A 108 7.07 16.60 -6.31
CA LYS A 108 8.15 17.04 -5.42
C LYS A 108 9.21 17.90 -6.11
N GLN A 109 9.42 17.71 -7.41
CA GLN A 109 10.36 18.50 -8.23
C GLN A 109 9.74 19.79 -8.79
N SER A 110 8.42 19.97 -8.66
CA SER A 110 7.68 21.15 -9.14
C SER A 110 7.78 22.35 -8.19
#